data_AF-A0A2V5YCI7-F1
#
_entry.id   AF-A0A2V5YCI7-F1
#
_cell.length_a   1.000
_cell.length_b   1.000
_cell.length_c   1.000
_cell.angle_alpha   90.00
_cell.angle_beta   90.00
_cell.angle_gamma   90.00
#
_symmetry.space_group_name_H-M   'P 1'
#
loop_
_entity.id
_entity.type
_entity.pdbx_description
1 polymer ?
#
loop_
_entity_poly.entity_id
_entity_poly.type
_entity_poly.pdbx_seq_one_letter_code
_entity_poly.pdbx_strand_id
1 'polypeptide(L)'
;MLLDTGAFITIFHDDFLKSAGIPLEATRISAHFARGLARKVRAGQIDDLKIGDFETPPAKFGVTSLPNFTLLQGSAKISGILGMDKLYDWHGIIDLDRMNLFLK
;
A
#
# COMPACT_ATOMS: atom_id res chain seq x y z
N MET A 1 -7.17 -1.38 -1.67
CA MET A 1 -5.78 -1.09 -2.05
C MET A 1 -5.55 -1.62 -3.46
N LEU A 2 -4.56 -1.12 -4.18
CA LEU A 2 -4.09 -1.69 -5.45
C LEU A 2 -2.98 -2.69 -5.19
N LEU A 3 -3.05 -3.88 -5.78
CA LEU A 3 -1.97 -4.87 -5.72
C LEU A 3 -0.93 -4.55 -6.81
N ASP A 4 0.33 -4.37 -6.44
CA ASP A 4 1.40 -4.01 -7.39
C ASP A 4 2.68 -4.78 -7.08
N THR A 5 2.95 -5.83 -7.86
CA THR A 5 4.18 -6.63 -7.75
C THR A 5 5.42 -5.89 -8.24
N GLY A 6 5.27 -4.74 -8.90
CA GLY A 6 6.37 -3.84 -9.28
C GLY A 6 6.73 -2.83 -8.18
N ALA A 7 5.89 -2.68 -7.16
CA ALA A 7 6.16 -1.82 -6.01
C ALA A 7 6.99 -2.57 -4.97
N PHE A 8 8.17 -2.04 -4.64
CA PHE A 8 9.06 -2.66 -3.65
C PHE A 8 8.54 -2.55 -2.21
N ILE A 9 7.84 -1.45 -1.88
CA ILE A 9 7.28 -1.20 -0.55
C ILE A 9 5.77 -0.97 -0.62
N THR A 10 5.07 -1.37 0.45
CA THR A 10 3.65 -1.11 0.64
C THR A 10 3.46 0.33 1.10
N ILE A 11 2.58 1.05 0.41
CA ILE A 11 2.38 2.49 0.58
C ILE A 11 0.89 2.80 0.76
N PHE A 12 0.55 3.57 1.79
CA PHE A 12 -0.77 4.18 1.92
C PHE A 12 -0.80 5.61 1.39
N HIS A 13 -1.99 6.02 0.93
CA HIS A 13 -2.27 7.39 0.59
C HIS A 13 -2.26 8.26 1.85
N ASP A 14 -1.67 9.45 1.78
CA ASP A 14 -1.45 10.27 2.97
C ASP A 14 -2.75 10.75 3.63
N ASP A 15 -3.76 11.13 2.85
CA ASP A 15 -5.06 11.53 3.39
C ASP A 15 -5.77 10.39 4.12
N PHE A 16 -5.58 9.14 3.67
CA PHE A 16 -6.18 7.96 4.30
C PHE A 16 -5.57 7.66 5.68
N LEU A 17 -4.25 7.74 5.83
CA LEU A 17 -3.61 7.51 7.13
C LEU A 17 -3.75 8.69 8.09
N LYS A 18 -3.78 9.92 7.57
CA LYS A 18 -4.11 11.09 8.38
C LYS A 18 -5.51 11.00 8.96
N SER A 19 -6.51 10.57 8.18
CA SER A 19 -7.89 10.45 8.69
C SER A 19 -8.04 9.35 9.74
N ALA A 20 -7.17 8.34 9.72
CA ALA A 20 -7.06 7.32 10.76
C ALA A 20 -6.32 7.79 12.03
N GLY A 21 -5.81 9.02 12.07
CA GLY A 21 -5.10 9.56 13.24
C GLY A 21 -3.70 8.97 13.47
N ILE A 22 -3.12 8.30 12.47
CA ILE A 22 -1.82 7.64 12.59
C ILE A 22 -0.69 8.68 12.48
N PRO A 23 0.20 8.81 13.50
CA PRO A 23 1.36 9.69 13.42
C PRO A 23 2.33 9.27 12.31
N LEU A 24 2.94 10.27 11.64
CA LEU A 24 3.83 10.04 10.52
C LEU A 24 5.24 10.55 10.79
N GLU A 25 6.22 9.69 10.56
CA GLU A 25 7.65 9.99 10.70
C GLU A 25 8.27 10.27 9.33
N ALA A 26 9.18 11.25 9.26
CA ALA A 26 9.93 11.52 8.04
C ALA A 26 10.92 10.40 7.73
N THR A 27 11.08 10.05 6.44
CA THR A 27 12.11 9.11 6.00
C THR A 27 13.04 9.74 4.96
N ARG A 28 14.14 9.05 4.65
CA ARG A 28 15.06 9.44 3.56
C ARG A 28 14.63 8.87 2.20
N ILE A 29 13.55 8.10 2.14
CA ILE A 29 13.08 7.36 0.97
C ILE A 29 12.21 8.26 0.07
N SER A 30 12.31 8.04 -1.24
CA SER A 30 11.42 8.62 -2.24
C SER A 30 10.77 7.50 -3.05
N ALA A 31 9.46 7.58 -3.29
CA ALA A 31 8.75 6.72 -4.22
C ALA A 31 8.81 7.33 -5.62
N HIS A 32 9.12 6.49 -6.61
CA HIS A 32 9.16 6.87 -8.02
C HIS A 32 8.00 6.19 -8.75
N PHE A 33 7.07 7.00 -9.23
CA PHE A 33 5.91 6.54 -9.99
C PHE A 33 6.19 6.62 -11.49
N ALA A 34 5.29 6.02 -12.28
CA ALA A 34 5.31 6.13 -13.72
C ALA A 34 5.46 7.58 -14.18
N ARG A 35 6.14 7.78 -15.32
CA ARG A 35 6.43 9.11 -15.90
C ARG A 35 7.36 9.99 -15.05
N GLY A 36 8.15 9.38 -14.16
CA GLY A 36 9.24 10.06 -13.44
C GLY A 36 8.79 10.91 -12.26
N LEU A 37 7.52 10.80 -11.82
CA LEU A 37 7.03 11.53 -10.66
C LEU A 37 7.65 10.94 -9.39
N ALA A 38 8.46 11.75 -8.68
CA ALA A 38 9.03 11.37 -7.40
C ALA A 38 8.27 12.05 -6.24
N ARG A 39 8.00 11.30 -5.16
CA ARG A 39 7.39 11.82 -3.93
C ARG A 39 8.17 11.34 -2.71
N LYS A 40 8.31 12.21 -1.71
CA LYS A 40 8.89 11.81 -0.42
C LYS A 40 7.97 10.84 0.30
N VAL A 41 8.56 9.82 0.91
CA VAL A 41 7.84 8.81 1.68
C VAL A 41 8.01 9.13 3.17
N ARG A 42 6.90 9.09 3.90
CA ARG A 42 6.87 9.05 5.37
C ARG A 42 6.59 7.61 5.82
N ALA A 43 6.78 7.33 7.10
CA ALA A 43 6.41 6.05 7.68
C ALA A 43 5.32 6.24 8.74
N GLY A 44 4.30 5.39 8.73
CA GLY A 44 3.30 5.30 9.78
C GLY A 44 3.29 3.89 10.36
N GLN A 45 3.23 3.78 11.69
CA GLN A 45 3.03 2.50 12.38
C GLN A 45 1.55 2.13 12.31
N ILE A 46 1.25 0.91 11.90
CA ILE A 46 -0.11 0.36 11.93
C ILE A 46 -0.04 -0.98 12.65
N ASP A 47 -0.83 -1.12 13.71
CA ASP A 47 -0.75 -2.26 14.62
C ASP A 47 -1.86 -3.32 14.36
N ASP A 48 -2.94 -2.93 13.68
CA ASP A 48 -4.17 -3.69 13.56
C ASP A 48 -4.77 -3.68 12.14
N LEU A 49 -3.92 -3.62 11.11
CA LEU A 49 -4.36 -3.72 9.73
C LEU A 49 -4.99 -5.10 9.46
N LYS A 50 -6.16 -5.10 8.82
CA LYS A 50 -6.86 -6.29 8.34
C LYS A 50 -7.05 -6.27 6.83
N ILE A 51 -6.89 -7.43 6.19
CA ILE A 51 -7.17 -7.64 4.77
C ILE A 51 -8.14 -8.83 4.65
N GLY A 52 -9.42 -8.54 4.39
CA GLY A 52 -10.46 -9.55 4.59
C GLY A 52 -10.45 -10.02 6.04
N ASP A 53 -10.41 -11.34 6.22
CA ASP A 53 -10.34 -11.98 7.55
C ASP A 53 -8.89 -12.19 8.05
N PHE A 54 -7.88 -11.75 7.30
CA PHE A 54 -6.47 -11.88 7.68
C PHE A 54 -6.03 -10.69 8.53
N GLU A 55 -5.59 -10.96 9.76
CA GLU A 55 -4.95 -9.97 10.65
C GLU A 55 -3.46 -9.91 10.36
N THR A 56 -2.96 -8.72 10.03
CA THR A 56 -1.54 -8.54 9.73
C THR A 56 -0.73 -8.27 11.01
N PRO A 57 0.53 -8.71 11.10
CA PRO A 57 1.41 -8.28 12.18
C PRO A 57 1.63 -6.76 12.19
N PRO A 58 1.82 -6.14 13.37
CA PRO A 58 2.18 -4.72 13.47
C PRO A 58 3.39 -4.37 12.62
N ALA A 59 3.30 -3.32 11.82
CA ALA A 59 4.38 -2.92 10.91
C ALA A 59 4.37 -1.41 10.60
N LYS A 60 5.54 -0.91 10.19
CA LYS A 60 5.65 0.41 9.56
C LYS A 60 5.35 0.30 8.06
N PHE A 61 4.51 1.20 7.58
CA PHE A 61 4.14 1.30 6.17
C PHE A 61 4.58 2.63 5.59
N GLY A 62 4.91 2.62 4.29
CA GLY A 62 5.19 3.85 3.56
C GLY A 62 3.94 4.70 3.41
N VAL A 63 4.10 6.01 3.40
CA VAL A 63 3.00 6.96 3.28
C VAL A 63 3.40 8.10 2.35
N THR A 64 2.64 8.29 1.28
CA THR A 64 2.86 9.41 0.37
C THR A 64 1.60 9.79 -0.40
N SER A 65 1.61 10.96 -1.02
CA SER A 65 0.54 11.35 -1.94
C SER A 65 0.66 10.51 -3.21
N LEU A 66 -0.33 9.66 -3.42
CA LEU A 66 -0.40 8.76 -4.57
C LEU A 66 -0.93 9.51 -5.79
N PRO A 67 -0.42 9.22 -7.00
CA PRO A 67 -1.00 9.76 -8.22
C PRO A 67 -2.44 9.26 -8.40
N ASN A 68 -3.22 9.98 -9.21
CA ASN A 68 -4.53 9.48 -9.62
C ASN A 68 -4.34 8.26 -10.52
N PHE A 69 -4.65 7.09 -9.99
CA PHE A 69 -4.70 5.86 -10.78
C PHE A 69 -6.03 5.81 -11.53
N THR A 70 -5.98 5.82 -12.85
CA THR A 70 -7.15 5.46 -13.66
C THR A 70 -7.24 3.94 -13.66
N LEU A 71 -8.06 3.38 -12.78
CA LEU A 71 -8.38 1.96 -12.85
C LEU A 71 -9.28 1.73 -14.07
N LEU A 72 -9.02 0.65 -14.81
CA LEU A 72 -9.81 0.26 -15.98
C LEU A 72 -11.30 0.04 -15.63
N GLN A 73 -11.62 -0.19 -14.35
CA GLN A 73 -12.97 -0.27 -13.82
C GLN A 73 -13.17 0.74 -12.68
N GLY A 74 -13.69 1.92 -13.02
CA GLY A 74 -14.31 2.84 -12.06
C GLY A 74 -13.44 3.97 -11.51
N SER A 75 -14.10 4.98 -10.95
CA SER A 75 -13.51 6.15 -10.29
C SER A 75 -13.02 5.88 -8.87
N ALA A 76 -12.72 4.62 -8.54
CA ALA A 76 -12.40 4.21 -7.19
C ALA A 76 -11.07 4.84 -6.74
N LYS A 77 -11.13 5.72 -5.74
CA LYS A 77 -9.94 6.20 -5.05
C LYS A 77 -9.29 5.03 -4.32
N ILE A 78 -8.02 4.76 -4.60
CA ILE A 78 -7.28 3.75 -3.85
C ILE A 78 -6.69 4.36 -2.56
N SER A 79 -6.84 3.65 -1.46
CA SER A 79 -6.25 4.06 -0.17
C SER A 79 -4.76 3.72 -0.04
N GLY A 80 -4.20 2.96 -0.99
CA GLY A 80 -2.83 2.46 -0.92
C GLY A 80 -2.48 1.46 -2.01
N ILE A 81 -1.20 1.13 -2.09
CA ILE A 81 -0.56 0.10 -2.92
C ILE A 81 -0.03 -0.98 -1.98
N LEU A 82 -0.40 -2.24 -2.23
CA LEU A 82 0.17 -3.42 -1.59
C LEU A 82 1.35 -3.91 -2.44
N GLY A 83 2.55 -3.75 -1.90
CA GLY A 83 3.81 -4.04 -2.58
C GLY A 83 4.40 -5.40 -2.22
N MET A 84 5.54 -5.70 -2.84
CA MET A 84 6.24 -6.97 -2.70
C MET A 84 6.79 -7.22 -1.30
N ASP A 85 7.11 -6.18 -0.52
CA ASP A 85 7.51 -6.34 0.88
C ASP A 85 6.46 -7.13 1.69
N LYS A 86 5.19 -6.74 1.60
CA LYS A 86 4.12 -7.39 2.36
C LYS A 86 3.56 -8.62 1.69
N LEU A 87 3.57 -8.69 0.37
CA LEU A 87 3.27 -9.95 -0.32
C LEU A 87 4.32 -11.02 0.02
N TYR A 88 5.58 -10.65 0.19
CA TYR A 88 6.61 -11.58 0.63
C TYR A 88 6.42 -11.96 2.11
N ASP A 89 6.30 -10.97 3.01
CA ASP A 89 6.14 -11.19 4.45
C ASP A 89 4.90 -12.03 4.79
N TRP A 90 3.81 -11.87 4.02
CA TRP A 90 2.52 -12.55 4.23
C TRP A 90 2.29 -13.71 3.24
N HIS A 91 3.34 -14.20 2.58
CA HIS A 91 3.31 -15.33 1.64
C HIS A 91 2.15 -15.26 0.62
N GLY A 92 1.95 -14.08 0.05
CA GLY A 92 0.83 -13.76 -0.83
C GLY A 92 0.81 -14.61 -2.09
N ILE A 93 -0.35 -15.21 -2.39
CA ILE A 93 -0.61 -15.92 -3.66
C ILE A 93 -1.70 -15.16 -4.41
N ILE A 94 -1.40 -14.80 -5.65
CA ILE A 94 -2.30 -14.07 -6.54
C ILE A 94 -2.92 -15.07 -7.51
N ASP A 95 -4.21 -15.33 -7.36
CA ASP A 95 -5.00 -16.11 -8.31
C ASP A 95 -5.68 -15.14 -9.29
N LEU A 96 -5.10 -15.03 -10.48
CA LEU A 96 -5.58 -14.13 -11.53
C LEU A 96 -6.83 -14.65 -12.24
N ASP A 97 -7.08 -15.97 -12.22
CA ASP A 97 -8.26 -16.56 -12.88
C ASP A 97 -9.53 -16.26 -12.09
N ARG A 98 -9.43 -16.33 -10.76
CA ARG A 98 -10.57 -16.07 -9.86
C ARG A 98 -10.55 -14.68 -9.22
N MET A 99 -9.51 -13.89 -9.48
CA MET A 99 -9.29 -12.58 -8.88
C MET A 99 -9.24 -12.63 -7.34
N ASN A 100 -8.56 -13.63 -6.79
CA ASN A 100 -8.38 -13.81 -5.35
C ASN A 100 -6.94 -13.52 -4.93
N LEU A 101 -6.80 -13.04 -3.68
CA LEU A 101 -5.53 -12.91 -2.98
C LEU A 101 -5.58 -13.79 -1.74
N PHE A 102 -4.64 -14.72 -1.61
CA PHE A 102 -4.47 -15.55 -0.41
C PHE A 102 -3.26 -15.05 0.38
N LEU A 103 -3.40 -14.91 1.70
CA LEU A 103 -2.37 -14.44 2.62
C LEU A 103 -2.19 -15.45 3.76
N LYS A 104 -0.97 -15.55 4.32
CA LYS A 104 -0.61 -16.49 5.39
C LYS A 104 0.45 -15.94 6.34
#